data_AF-A0A6P4XV38-F1
#
_entry.id   AF-A0A6P4XV38-F1
#
_cell.length_a   1.000
_cell.length_b   1.000
_cell.length_c   1.000
_cell.angle_alpha   90.00
_cell.angle_beta   90.00
_cell.angle_gamma   90.00
#
_symmetry.space_group_name_H-M   'P 1'
#
loop_
_entity.id
_entity.type
_entity.pdbx_description
1 polymer ?
#
loop_
_entity_poly.entity_id
_entity_poly.type
_entity_poly.pdbx_seq_one_letter_code
_entity_poly.pdbx_strand_id
1 'polypeptide(L)'
;MWSQQWNNIYDLVEPFSGKQRIDVTSAMVNKGWDALRMFNESEQFFTSLGLIPMTPEFWRDSMIVRPEGREVVCYASAWDFYNRRDFRIKMCTEVTQDDLQTVHHEMGHIEYFLQYKDQPVAFREGANPGWVVTACRQTGRGEVTTCWT
;
A
#
# COMPACT_ATOMS: atom_id res chain seq x y z
N MET A 1 -9.95 -2.14 16.87
CA MET A 1 -9.32 -2.22 18.20
C MET A 1 -9.10 -0.83 18.81
N TRP A 2 -8.36 0.06 18.16
CA TRP A 2 -7.96 1.37 18.74
C TRP A 2 -8.86 2.56 18.39
N SER A 3 -10.00 2.35 17.73
CA SER A 3 -10.92 3.43 17.29
C SER A 3 -10.24 4.56 16.48
N GLN A 4 -9.09 4.27 15.88
CA GLN A 4 -8.31 5.19 15.05
C GLN A 4 -8.97 5.47 13.69
N GLN A 5 -9.90 4.61 13.27
CA GLN A 5 -10.70 4.73 12.06
C GLN A 5 -12.09 4.14 12.34
N TRP A 6 -13.12 4.74 11.77
CA TRP A 6 -14.53 4.38 12.02
C TRP A 6 -15.21 3.82 10.77
N ASN A 7 -14.44 3.40 9.77
CA ASN A 7 -14.96 2.92 8.50
C ASN A 7 -15.90 1.72 8.69
N ASN A 8 -15.63 0.87 9.68
CA ASN A 8 -16.33 -0.39 9.91
C ASN A 8 -17.68 -0.22 10.63
N ILE A 9 -18.03 0.99 11.06
CA ILE A 9 -19.34 1.29 11.68
C ILE A 9 -20.25 2.10 10.75
N TYR A 10 -19.89 2.22 9.47
CA TYR A 10 -20.63 3.07 8.53
C TYR A 10 -22.12 2.73 8.48
N ASP A 11 -22.48 1.45 8.53
CA ASP A 11 -23.87 0.97 8.51
C ASP A 11 -24.71 1.50 9.70
N LEU A 12 -24.08 1.90 10.80
CA LEU A 12 -24.75 2.48 11.98
C LEU A 12 -24.92 4.00 11.89
N VAL A 13 -24.09 4.68 11.10
CA VAL A 13 -24.01 6.15 11.02
C VAL A 13 -24.34 6.66 9.61
N GLU A 14 -24.98 5.83 8.79
CA GLU A 14 -25.33 6.13 7.40
C GLU A 14 -26.20 7.41 7.35
N PRO A 15 -25.73 8.49 6.69
CA PRO A 15 -26.49 9.75 6.65
C PRO A 15 -27.76 9.68 5.80
N PHE A 16 -27.75 8.82 4.77
CA PHE A 16 -28.84 8.68 3.81
C PHE A 16 -29.17 7.21 3.60
N SER A 17 -30.30 6.78 4.15
CA SER A 17 -30.72 5.38 4.08
C SER A 17 -30.81 4.87 2.64
N GLY A 18 -30.17 3.73 2.37
CA GLY A 18 -30.22 3.07 1.06
C GLY A 18 -29.25 3.64 0.02
N LYS A 19 -28.31 4.51 0.42
CA LYS A 19 -27.17 4.92 -0.41
C LYS A 19 -25.91 4.20 0.04
N GLN A 20 -25.70 3.00 -0.51
CA GLN A 20 -24.56 2.17 -0.17
C GLN A 20 -23.23 2.90 -0.33
N ARG A 21 -22.38 2.83 0.71
CA ARG A 21 -20.95 3.06 0.55
C ARG A 21 -20.38 1.97 -0.33
N ILE A 22 -19.48 2.35 -1.22
CA ILE A 22 -18.76 1.38 -2.05
C ILE A 22 -17.82 0.58 -1.14
N ASP A 23 -18.11 -0.71 -1.00
CA ASP A 23 -17.21 -1.73 -0.49
C ASP A 23 -17.02 -2.79 -1.58
N VAL A 24 -15.81 -2.89 -2.10
CA VAL A 24 -15.48 -3.82 -3.18
C VAL A 24 -15.06 -5.21 -2.69
N THR A 25 -15.01 -5.46 -1.38
CA THR A 25 -14.54 -6.73 -0.79
C THR A 25 -15.27 -7.94 -1.38
N SER A 26 -16.61 -7.94 -1.35
CA SER A 26 -17.40 -9.04 -1.92
C SER A 26 -17.16 -9.22 -3.42
N ALA A 27 -16.95 -8.12 -4.16
CA ALA A 27 -16.66 -8.17 -5.58
C ALA A 27 -15.26 -8.74 -5.87
N MET A 28 -14.27 -8.44 -5.04
CA MET A 28 -12.91 -9.01 -5.13
C MET A 28 -12.95 -10.52 -4.89
N VAL A 29 -13.61 -10.96 -3.81
CA VAL A 29 -13.77 -12.40 -3.49
C VAL A 29 -14.51 -13.13 -4.60
N ASN A 30 -15.63 -12.58 -5.09
CA ASN A 30 -16.41 -13.19 -6.18
C ASN A 30 -15.62 -13.29 -7.51
N LYS A 31 -14.65 -12.39 -7.72
CA LYS A 31 -13.74 -12.41 -8.88
C LYS A 31 -12.50 -13.29 -8.65
N GLY A 32 -12.38 -13.94 -7.49
CA GLY A 32 -11.25 -14.81 -7.16
C GLY A 32 -9.93 -14.05 -6.99
N TRP A 33 -9.97 -12.83 -6.44
CA TRP A 33 -8.75 -12.07 -6.15
C TRP A 33 -7.93 -12.76 -5.07
N ASP A 34 -6.61 -12.70 -5.20
CA ASP A 34 -5.64 -13.08 -4.19
C ASP A 34 -4.74 -11.89 -3.82
N ALA A 35 -3.88 -12.06 -2.81
CA ALA A 35 -2.95 -11.01 -2.39
C ALA A 35 -2.05 -10.57 -3.55
N LEU A 36 -1.53 -11.50 -4.36
CA LEU A 36 -0.65 -11.17 -5.48
C LEU A 36 -1.36 -10.26 -6.50
N ARG A 37 -2.64 -10.50 -6.80
CA ARG A 37 -3.44 -9.62 -7.65
C ARG A 37 -3.55 -8.23 -7.05
N MET A 38 -3.79 -8.09 -5.75
CA MET A 38 -3.90 -6.78 -5.10
C MET A 38 -2.62 -5.95 -5.26
N PHE A 39 -1.45 -6.55 -5.09
CA PHE A 39 -0.16 -5.89 -5.32
C PHE A 39 0.08 -5.56 -6.80
N ASN A 40 -0.26 -6.47 -7.72
CA ASN A 40 -0.13 -6.22 -9.16
C ASN A 40 -1.03 -5.09 -9.65
N GLU A 41 -2.23 -4.93 -9.08
CA GLU A 41 -3.11 -3.79 -9.40
C GLU A 41 -2.54 -2.47 -8.88
N SER A 42 -1.92 -2.50 -7.70
CA SER A 42 -1.22 -1.33 -7.16
C SER A 42 0.04 -0.97 -7.98
N GLU A 43 0.80 -1.95 -8.48
CA GLU A 43 1.91 -1.69 -9.41
C GLU A 43 1.41 -1.08 -10.72
N GLN A 44 0.33 -1.63 -11.29
CA GLN A 44 -0.31 -1.07 -12.49
C GLN A 44 -0.77 0.38 -12.26
N PHE A 45 -1.31 0.70 -11.09
CA PHE A 45 -1.66 2.06 -10.73
C PHE A 45 -0.44 2.99 -10.79
N PHE A 46 0.66 2.67 -10.09
CA PHE A 46 1.84 3.55 -10.07
C PHE A 46 2.53 3.66 -11.43
N THR A 47 2.66 2.55 -12.15
CA THR A 47 3.24 2.54 -13.51
C THR A 47 2.36 3.28 -14.52
N SER A 48 1.03 3.31 -14.35
CA SER A 48 0.14 4.12 -15.18
C SER A 48 0.36 5.63 -15.01
N LEU A 49 0.93 6.06 -13.88
CA LEU A 49 1.36 7.42 -13.61
C LEU A 49 2.79 7.72 -14.12
N GLY A 50 3.46 6.72 -14.71
CA GLY A 50 4.84 6.82 -15.17
C GLY A 50 5.89 6.64 -14.08
N LEU A 51 5.52 6.08 -12.92
CA LEU A 51 6.47 5.75 -11.85
C LEU A 51 7.21 4.43 -12.11
N ILE A 52 8.13 4.08 -11.20
CA ILE A 52 9.10 3.00 -11.42
C ILE A 52 8.44 1.67 -11.02
N PRO A 53 8.37 0.65 -11.92
CA PRO A 53 7.83 -0.65 -11.55
C PRO A 53 8.62 -1.28 -10.40
N MET A 54 7.99 -2.18 -9.66
CA MET A 54 8.66 -2.87 -8.55
C MET A 54 9.80 -3.75 -9.08
N THR A 55 10.85 -3.91 -8.27
CA THR A 55 12.02 -4.68 -8.68
C THR A 55 11.74 -6.19 -8.68
N PRO A 56 12.50 -7.00 -9.44
CA PRO A 56 12.40 -8.46 -9.34
C PRO A 56 12.68 -8.99 -7.92
N GLU A 57 13.59 -8.33 -7.19
CA GLU A 57 13.88 -8.59 -5.77
C GLU A 57 12.64 -8.39 -4.89
N PHE A 58 11.89 -7.30 -5.11
CA PHE A 58 10.67 -7.00 -4.35
C PHE A 58 9.67 -8.16 -4.42
N TRP A 59 9.38 -8.66 -5.63
CA TRP A 59 8.41 -9.74 -5.82
C TRP A 59 8.86 -11.08 -5.26
N ARG A 60 10.16 -11.36 -5.35
CA ARG A 60 10.74 -12.62 -4.88
C ARG A 60 10.84 -12.68 -3.36
N ASP A 61 11.19 -11.56 -2.73
CA ASP A 61 11.68 -11.55 -1.35
C ASP A 61 10.70 -10.87 -0.36
N SER A 62 9.63 -10.23 -0.83
CA SER A 62 8.57 -9.68 0.04
C SER A 62 7.67 -10.75 0.65
N MET A 63 7.16 -10.49 1.85
CA MET A 63 6.16 -11.33 2.50
C MET A 63 4.79 -10.67 2.31
N ILE A 64 4.09 -11.05 1.24
CA ILE A 64 2.74 -10.54 0.90
C ILE A 64 1.61 -11.43 1.42
N VAL A 65 1.92 -12.64 1.89
CA VAL A 65 0.99 -13.55 2.55
C VAL A 65 1.62 -14.05 3.83
N ARG A 66 0.81 -14.31 4.86
CA ARG A 66 1.29 -14.94 6.09
C ARG A 66 1.85 -16.33 5.78
N PRO A 67 3.11 -16.62 6.14
CA PRO A 67 3.68 -17.95 5.93
C PRO A 67 3.08 -18.97 6.89
N GLU A 68 2.87 -20.19 6.40
CA GLU A 68 2.45 -21.31 7.23
C GLU A 68 3.55 -21.75 8.21
N GLY A 69 3.16 -22.15 9.41
CA GLY A 69 4.07 -22.73 10.42
C GLY A 69 5.11 -21.77 11.00
N ARG A 70 4.97 -20.45 10.77
CA ARG A 70 5.90 -19.43 11.29
C ARG A 70 5.16 -18.31 12.01
N GLU A 71 5.70 -17.90 13.17
CA GLU A 71 5.28 -16.68 13.81
C GLU A 71 5.94 -15.47 13.14
N VAL A 72 5.12 -14.48 12.80
CA VAL A 72 5.55 -13.26 12.12
C VAL A 72 4.79 -12.06 12.66
N VAL A 73 5.40 -10.88 12.57
CA VAL A 73 4.71 -9.62 12.84
C VAL A 73 3.87 -9.25 11.62
N CYS A 74 2.54 -9.31 11.74
CA CYS A 74 1.63 -9.05 10.62
C CYS A 74 1.36 -7.57 10.32
N TYR A 75 1.72 -6.66 11.23
CA TYR A 75 1.55 -5.22 10.99
C TYR A 75 2.28 -4.80 9.71
N ALA A 76 1.57 -4.17 8.78
CA ALA A 76 2.10 -3.81 7.47
C ALA A 76 3.29 -2.84 7.61
N SER A 77 4.33 -3.08 6.80
CA SER A 77 5.46 -2.17 6.69
C SER A 77 6.25 -2.38 5.40
N ALA A 78 6.77 -1.28 4.89
CA ALA A 78 7.72 -1.22 3.78
C ALA A 78 9.16 -0.99 4.28
N TRP A 79 10.14 -1.56 3.56
CA TRP A 79 11.54 -1.61 3.98
C TRP A 79 12.49 -1.26 2.84
N ASP A 80 13.38 -0.30 3.07
CA ASP A 80 14.60 -0.05 2.28
C ASP A 80 15.80 -0.72 2.97
N PHE A 81 16.52 -1.59 2.26
CA PHE A 81 17.72 -2.26 2.77
C PHE A 81 19.00 -1.45 2.53
N TYR A 82 18.88 -0.20 2.07
CA TYR A 82 19.92 0.80 1.86
C TYR A 82 20.99 0.44 0.81
N ASN A 83 20.84 -0.69 0.12
CA ASN A 83 21.75 -1.14 -0.94
C ASN A 83 21.34 -0.68 -2.35
N ARG A 84 20.28 0.15 -2.46
CA ARG A 84 19.72 0.71 -3.71
C ARG A 84 19.06 -0.30 -4.66
N ARG A 85 18.86 -1.54 -4.22
CA ARG A 85 18.35 -2.64 -5.05
C ARG A 85 17.21 -3.40 -4.38
N ASP A 86 17.33 -3.59 -3.07
CA ASP A 86 16.46 -4.45 -2.28
C ASP A 86 15.48 -3.61 -1.46
N PHE A 87 14.21 -3.69 -1.86
CA PHE A 87 13.09 -3.01 -1.26
C PHE A 87 11.97 -4.03 -1.08
N ARG A 88 11.34 -4.07 0.09
CA ARG A 88 10.40 -5.16 0.43
C ARG A 88 9.19 -4.68 1.22
N ILE A 89 8.09 -5.39 1.09
CA ILE A 89 6.93 -5.26 1.98
C ILE A 89 6.79 -6.51 2.85
N LYS A 90 6.34 -6.31 4.08
CA LYS A 90 5.95 -7.37 5.02
C LYS A 90 4.54 -7.12 5.53
N MET A 91 3.57 -7.83 4.98
CA MET A 91 2.15 -7.70 5.29
C MET A 91 1.47 -9.08 5.27
N CYS A 92 0.59 -9.34 6.22
CA CYS A 92 -0.30 -10.52 6.18
C CYS A 92 -1.58 -10.13 5.46
N THR A 93 -1.55 -10.07 4.13
CA THR A 93 -2.66 -9.53 3.33
C THR A 93 -3.87 -10.45 3.29
N GLU A 94 -5.02 -9.90 3.61
CA GLU A 94 -6.34 -10.49 3.45
C GLU A 94 -7.07 -9.83 2.26
N VAL A 95 -7.95 -10.57 1.60
CA VAL A 95 -8.67 -10.07 0.40
C VAL A 95 -9.84 -9.19 0.84
N THR A 96 -9.54 -7.95 1.23
CA THR A 96 -10.51 -6.93 1.65
C THR A 96 -10.20 -5.58 1.01
N GLN A 97 -11.19 -4.69 0.95
CA GLN A 97 -10.98 -3.31 0.46
C GLN A 97 -9.99 -2.55 1.35
N ASP A 98 -10.02 -2.74 2.67
CA ASP A 98 -9.12 -2.06 3.61
C ASP A 98 -7.66 -2.50 3.39
N ASP A 99 -7.44 -3.80 3.18
CA ASP A 99 -6.11 -4.31 2.86
C ASP A 99 -5.66 -3.89 1.46
N LEU A 100 -6.56 -3.75 0.48
CA LEU A 100 -6.22 -3.19 -0.83
C LEU A 100 -5.70 -1.76 -0.71
N GLN A 101 -6.35 -0.93 0.13
CA GLN A 101 -5.86 0.42 0.42
C GLN A 101 -4.51 0.39 1.15
N THR A 102 -4.33 -0.55 2.07
CA THR A 102 -3.06 -0.73 2.78
C THR A 102 -1.94 -1.16 1.84
N VAL A 103 -2.20 -2.04 0.87
CA VAL A 103 -1.24 -2.41 -0.18
C VAL A 103 -0.78 -1.18 -0.96
N HIS A 104 -1.71 -0.30 -1.39
CA HIS A 104 -1.34 0.94 -2.08
C HIS A 104 -0.53 1.88 -1.17
N HIS A 105 -0.87 1.95 0.12
CA HIS A 105 -0.13 2.75 1.08
C HIS A 105 1.33 2.27 1.21
N GLU A 106 1.54 0.97 1.41
CA GLU A 106 2.87 0.40 1.57
C GLU A 106 3.67 0.44 0.26
N MET A 107 3.04 0.21 -0.89
CA MET A 107 3.71 0.35 -2.19
C MET A 107 4.07 1.80 -2.51
N GLY A 108 3.33 2.78 -1.99
CA GLY A 108 3.72 4.18 -2.04
C GLY A 108 5.03 4.47 -1.30
N HIS A 109 5.29 3.79 -0.17
CA HIS A 109 6.59 3.88 0.51
C HIS A 109 7.71 3.28 -0.36
N ILE A 110 7.47 2.15 -1.02
CA ILE A 110 8.44 1.53 -1.93
C ILE A 110 8.75 2.44 -3.13
N GLU A 111 7.73 3.07 -3.72
CA GLU A 111 7.93 4.07 -4.78
C GLU A 111 8.81 5.22 -4.28
N TYR A 112 8.55 5.71 -3.07
CA TYR A 112 9.43 6.70 -2.45
C TYR A 112 10.87 6.16 -2.42
N PHE A 113 11.11 4.94 -1.90
CA PHE A 113 12.42 4.24 -1.87
C PHE A 113 13.11 4.20 -3.23
N LEU A 114 12.37 3.90 -4.29
CA LEU A 114 12.91 3.84 -5.64
C LEU A 114 13.34 5.21 -6.16
N GLN A 115 12.59 6.29 -5.90
CA GLN A 115 12.87 7.62 -6.45
C GLN A 115 14.14 8.27 -5.90
N TYR A 116 14.39 8.14 -4.58
CA TYR A 116 15.57 8.71 -3.92
C TYR A 116 16.71 7.72 -3.62
N LYS A 117 16.66 6.49 -4.14
CA LYS A 117 17.70 5.46 -3.93
C LYS A 117 19.13 5.90 -4.31
N ASP A 118 19.28 6.92 -5.14
CA ASP A 118 20.60 7.40 -5.59
C ASP A 118 21.14 8.57 -4.76
N GLN A 119 20.32 9.14 -3.85
CA GLN A 119 20.78 10.10 -2.85
C GLN A 119 21.77 9.45 -1.87
N PRO A 120 22.65 10.23 -1.21
CA PRO A 120 23.41 9.74 -0.07
C PRO A 120 22.47 9.20 1.02
N VAL A 121 22.86 8.13 1.72
CA VAL A 121 21.99 7.43 2.69
C VAL A 121 21.40 8.38 3.74
N ALA A 122 22.17 9.38 4.19
CA ALA A 122 21.70 10.39 5.15
C ALA A 122 20.56 11.29 4.64
N PHE A 123 20.30 11.31 3.32
CA PHE A 123 19.21 12.06 2.70
C PHE A 123 18.13 11.13 2.12
N ARG A 124 18.15 9.84 2.48
CA ARG A 124 17.11 8.88 2.10
C ARG A 124 15.97 8.83 3.11
N GLU A 125 15.45 10.00 3.43
CA GLU A 125 14.17 10.14 4.14
C GLU A 125 13.23 11.08 3.38
N GLY A 126 11.93 11.05 3.68
CA GLY A 126 11.03 12.07 3.14
C GLY A 126 11.44 13.45 3.63
N ALA A 127 10.99 14.51 2.93
CA ALA A 127 11.32 15.89 3.29
C ALA A 127 11.03 16.21 4.78
N ASN A 128 10.04 15.53 5.34
CA ASN A 128 9.81 15.36 6.77
C ASN A 128 9.06 14.03 7.00
N PRO A 129 8.94 13.53 8.23
CA PRO A 129 8.26 12.25 8.50
C PRO A 129 6.80 12.22 8.04
N GLY A 130 6.10 13.35 8.04
CA GLY A 130 4.72 13.44 7.57
C GLY A 130 4.59 13.28 6.05
N TRP A 131 5.58 13.77 5.29
CA TRP A 131 5.57 13.75 3.83
C TRP A 131 5.52 12.33 3.26
N VAL A 132 6.29 11.41 3.87
CA VAL A 132 6.30 9.97 3.54
C VAL A 132 4.90 9.37 3.68
N VAL A 133 4.12 9.81 4.67
CA VAL A 133 2.77 9.31 4.94
C VAL A 133 1.72 9.96 4.03
N THR A 134 1.84 11.27 3.75
CA THR A 134 0.85 12.02 2.96
C THR A 134 0.94 11.76 1.46
N ALA A 135 2.14 11.60 0.90
CA ALA A 135 2.29 11.28 -0.53
C ALA A 135 1.54 9.99 -0.89
N CYS A 136 1.63 8.98 -0.01
CA CYS A 136 0.95 7.70 -0.17
C CYS A 136 -0.58 7.75 0.06
N ARG A 137 -1.11 8.78 0.74
CA ARG A 137 -2.55 8.92 1.01
C ARG A 137 -3.31 9.70 -0.07
N GLN A 138 -2.64 10.60 -0.79
CA GLN A 138 -3.28 11.37 -1.86
C GLN A 138 -3.61 10.51 -3.09
N THR A 139 -2.80 9.48 -3.36
CA THR A 139 -2.99 8.54 -4.47
C THR A 139 -4.29 7.72 -4.38
N GLY A 140 -4.86 7.53 -3.18
CA GLY A 140 -6.13 6.81 -2.97
C GLY A 140 -7.42 7.64 -3.16
N ARG A 141 -7.33 8.94 -3.47
CA ARG A 141 -8.50 9.84 -3.59
C ARG A 141 -8.81 10.32 -5.01
N GLY A 142 -8.15 9.77 -6.03
CA GLY A 142 -8.39 10.18 -7.42
C GLY A 142 -7.89 11.58 -7.77
N GLU A 143 -7.12 12.22 -6.89
CA GLU A 143 -6.44 13.49 -7.16
C GLU A 143 -4.93 13.23 -7.23
N VAL A 144 -4.43 13.05 -8.46
CA VAL A 144 -3.00 13.02 -8.78
C VAL A 144 -2.48 14.44 -8.64
N THR A 145 -2.10 14.83 -7.41
CA THR A 145 -1.36 16.07 -7.22
C THR A 145 0.11 15.75 -7.48
N THR A 146 0.56 16.11 -8.67
CA THR A 146 1.96 16.17 -9.10
C THR A 146 2.86 16.72 -7.98
N CYS A 147 3.77 15.90 -7.45
CA CYS A 147 4.86 16.37 -6.61
C CYS A 147 6.16 16.42 -7.44
N TRP A 148 6.32 17.51 -8.18
CA TRP A 148 7.62 18.00 -8.63
C TRP A 148 7.94 19.28 -7.85
N THR A 149 8.94 19.19 -6.97
CA THR A 149 10.08 20.10 -6.76
C THR A 149 10.80 19.67 -5.49
#